data_AF-A0A7C1US51-F1
#
_entry.id   AF-A0A7C1US51-F1
#
_cell.length_a   1.000
_cell.length_b   1.000
_cell.length_c   1.000
_cell.angle_alpha   90.00
_cell.angle_beta   90.00
_cell.angle_gamma   90.00
#
_symmetry.space_group_name_H-M   'P 1'
#
loop_
_entity.id
_entity.type
_entity.pdbx_description
1 polymer ?
#
loop_
_entity_poly.entity_id
_entity_poly.type
_entity_poly.pdbx_seq_one_letter_code
_entity_poly.pdbx_strand_id
1 'polypeptide(L)'
;MKITVEVRIPDKDISFDEARALAESVASVYSDDPMLLAWYDRQNDRFFPQVTCCDCGDGRPTWEIYADSRGASVKVVVNDGDYVFLFI
;
A
#
# COMPACT_ATOMS: atom_id res chain seq x y z
N MET A 1 15.88 -2.52 -0.45
CA MET A 1 15.59 -1.47 0.54
C MET A 1 14.24 -0.89 0.16
N LYS A 2 13.26 -0.88 1.08
CA LYS A 2 11.91 -0.40 0.78
C LYS A 2 11.78 1.06 1.17
N ILE A 3 11.34 1.92 0.26
CA ILE A 3 11.08 3.32 0.52
C ILE A 3 9.65 3.44 1.04
N THR A 4 9.44 4.21 2.11
CA THR A 4 8.10 4.54 2.60
C THR A 4 7.84 6.02 2.39
N VAL A 5 6.72 6.35 1.75
CA VAL A 5 6.27 7.72 1.50
C VAL A 5 4.95 7.94 2.21
N GLU A 6 4.94 8.88 3.13
CA GLU A 6 3.75 9.33 3.85
C GLU A 6 3.14 10.52 3.11
N VAL A 7 1.85 10.42 2.78
CA VAL A 7 1.10 11.46 2.07
C VAL A 7 -0.10 11.84 2.92
N ARG A 8 -0.24 13.13 3.21
CA ARG A 8 -1.41 13.67 3.91
C ARG A 8 -2.13 14.66 3.02
N ILE A 9 -3.45 14.47 2.90
CA ILE A 9 -4.34 15.39 2.20
C ILE A 9 -5.25 16.04 3.24
N PRO A 10 -5.00 17.32 3.60
CA PRO A 10 -5.83 18.01 4.58
C PRO A 10 -7.26 18.23 4.04
N ASP A 11 -8.24 18.13 4.94
CA ASP A 11 -9.64 18.54 4.75
C ASP A 11 -10.38 17.88 3.57
N LYS A 12 -9.97 16.67 3.15
CA LYS A 12 -10.62 15.94 2.05
C LYS A 12 -10.87 14.48 2.42
N ASP A 13 -12.14 14.09 2.46
CA ASP A 13 -12.52 12.69 2.28
C ASP A 13 -12.18 12.28 0.85
N ILE A 14 -11.14 11.48 0.69
CA ILE A 14 -10.77 10.90 -0.60
C ILE A 14 -11.30 9.48 -0.69
N SER A 15 -11.81 9.14 -1.86
CA SER A 15 -12.17 7.77 -2.19
C SER A 15 -10.93 6.88 -2.34
N PHE A 16 -11.11 5.57 -2.22
CA PHE A 16 -10.06 4.59 -2.50
C PHE A 16 -9.41 4.80 -3.86
N ASP A 17 -10.20 5.05 -4.92
CA ASP A 17 -9.68 5.23 -6.27
C ASP A 17 -8.83 6.50 -6.40
N GLU A 18 -9.20 7.59 -5.72
CA GLU A 18 -8.38 8.80 -5.66
C GLU A 18 -7.09 8.56 -4.87
N ALA A 19 -7.16 7.87 -3.73
CA ALA A 19 -5.98 7.53 -2.92
C ALA A 19 -5.02 6.63 -3.70
N ARG A 20 -5.56 5.67 -4.46
CA ARG A 20 -4.81 4.77 -5.32
C ARG A 20 -4.12 5.51 -6.46
N ALA A 21 -4.84 6.37 -7.18
CA ALA A 21 -4.27 7.14 -8.29
C ALA A 21 -3.14 8.07 -7.79
N LEU A 22 -3.30 8.67 -6.61
CA LEU A 22 -2.25 9.45 -5.97
C LEU A 22 -1.04 8.56 -5.62
N ALA A 23 -1.27 7.39 -5.05
CA ALA A 23 -0.20 6.46 -4.70
C ALA A 23 0.57 5.95 -5.92
N GLU A 24 -0.11 5.66 -7.04
CA GLU A 24 0.52 5.30 -8.31
C GLU A 24 1.40 6.45 -8.84
N SER A 25 0.92 7.70 -8.78
CA SER A 25 1.71 8.88 -9.17
C SER A 25 2.92 9.14 -8.26
N VAL A 26 2.83 8.79 -6.97
CA VAL A 26 3.97 8.90 -6.04
C VAL A 26 4.97 7.77 -6.32
N ALA A 27 4.48 6.55 -6.55
CA ALA A 27 5.33 5.40 -6.83
C ALA A 27 6.11 5.57 -8.14
N SER A 28 5.53 6.24 -9.15
CA SER A 28 6.20 6.51 -10.43
C SER A 28 7.43 7.44 -10.32
N VAL A 29 7.63 8.10 -9.17
CA VAL A 29 8.85 8.89 -8.90
C VAL A 29 10.04 7.96 -8.57
N TYR A 30 9.77 6.74 -8.11
CA TYR A 30 10.77 5.81 -7.59
C TYR A 30 10.87 4.51 -8.39
N SER A 31 9.87 4.18 -9.20
CA SER A 31 9.82 3.01 -10.08
C SER A 31 9.31 3.45 -11.45
N ASP A 32 9.99 3.07 -12.54
CA ASP A 32 9.61 3.46 -13.91
C ASP A 32 8.28 2.81 -14.37
N ASP A 33 7.94 1.65 -13.80
CA ASP A 33 6.70 0.92 -14.09
C ASP A 33 6.12 0.34 -12.77
N PRO A 34 5.54 1.20 -11.90
CA PRO A 34 5.12 0.79 -10.58
C PRO A 34 3.93 -0.17 -10.67
N MET A 35 4.14 -1.42 -10.32
CA MET A 35 3.07 -2.42 -10.28
C MET A 35 2.51 -2.56 -8.86
N LEU A 36 1.21 -2.35 -8.69
CA LEU A 36 0.54 -2.53 -7.40
C LEU A 36 0.52 -4.01 -6.99
N LEU A 37 1.22 -4.32 -5.90
CA LEU A 37 1.33 -5.67 -5.36
C LEU A 37 0.31 -5.96 -4.27
N ALA A 38 0.09 -4.99 -3.38
CA ALA A 38 -0.85 -5.11 -2.26
C ALA A 38 -1.40 -3.75 -1.84
N TRP A 39 -2.55 -3.77 -1.20
CA TRP A 39 -3.18 -2.57 -0.64
C TRP A 39 -4.04 -2.87 0.58
N TYR A 40 -4.28 -1.84 1.38
CA TYR A 40 -5.21 -1.82 2.50
C TYR A 40 -6.05 -0.55 2.46
N ASP A 41 -7.34 -0.71 2.71
CA ASP A 41 -8.36 0.31 2.91
C ASP A 41 -8.92 0.13 4.32
N ARG A 42 -8.56 1.06 5.20
CA ARG A 42 -8.96 1.05 6.60
C ARG A 42 -10.45 1.35 6.78
N GLN A 43 -11.02 2.23 5.96
CA GLN A 43 -12.41 2.66 6.12
C GLN A 43 -13.38 1.48 5.92
N ASN A 44 -13.07 0.62 4.96
CA ASN A 44 -13.86 -0.56 4.65
C ASN A 44 -13.31 -1.86 5.26
N ASP A 45 -12.17 -1.79 5.95
CA ASP A 45 -11.38 -2.92 6.45
C ASP A 45 -11.12 -3.99 5.38
N ARG A 46 -10.68 -3.54 4.20
CA ARG A 46 -10.42 -4.40 3.04
C ARG A 46 -8.94 -4.34 2.67
N PHE A 47 -8.40 -5.47 2.25
CA PHE A 47 -7.06 -5.55 1.70
C PHE A 47 -7.00 -6.49 0.51
N PHE A 48 -5.92 -6.39 -0.24
CA PHE A 48 -5.56 -7.35 -1.26
C PHE A 48 -4.05 -7.58 -1.25
N PRO A 49 -3.59 -8.82 -1.51
CA PRO A 49 -4.42 -10.02 -1.70
C PRO A 49 -4.97 -10.59 -0.38
N GLN A 50 -6.06 -11.34 -0.47
CA GLN A 50 -6.69 -12.07 0.65
C GLN A 50 -5.95 -13.39 0.93
N VAL A 51 -4.65 -13.29 1.20
CA VAL A 51 -3.80 -14.45 1.48
C VAL A 51 -3.85 -14.79 2.97
N THR A 52 -4.17 -16.04 3.28
CA THR A 52 -4.19 -16.58 4.65
C THR A 52 -2.98 -17.47 4.94
N CYS A 53 -2.26 -17.91 3.90
CA CYS A 53 -1.16 -18.88 4.03
C CYS A 53 0.19 -18.26 4.43
N CYS A 54 0.28 -16.93 4.47
CA CYS A 54 1.53 -16.20 4.73
C CYS A 54 1.59 -15.58 6.14
N ASP A 55 0.72 -16.00 7.07
CA ASP A 55 0.84 -15.59 8.46
C ASP A 55 2.11 -16.22 9.07
N CYS A 56 3.12 -15.38 9.29
CA CYS A 56 4.39 -15.80 9.90
C CYS A 56 4.36 -15.73 11.44
N GLY A 57 3.22 -15.35 12.06
CA GLY A 57 3.09 -15.24 13.51
C GLY A 57 3.87 -14.08 14.14
N ASP A 58 4.39 -13.16 13.33
CA ASP A 58 5.16 -11.98 13.75
C ASP A 58 4.28 -10.72 13.92
N GLY A 59 2.96 -10.87 13.77
CA GLY A 59 1.97 -9.80 13.91
C GLY A 59 1.87 -8.86 12.70
N ARG A 60 2.63 -9.10 11.63
CA ARG A 60 2.50 -8.30 10.40
C ARG A 60 1.29 -8.75 9.57
N PRO A 61 0.59 -7.82 8.90
CA PRO A 61 -0.50 -8.18 8.01
C PRO A 61 -0.01 -9.05 6.84
N THR A 62 -0.78 -10.09 6.50
CA THR A 62 -0.38 -11.07 5.48
C THR A 62 -0.22 -10.46 4.08
N TRP A 63 -1.00 -9.43 3.75
CA TRP A 63 -0.88 -8.70 2.49
C TRP A 63 0.43 -7.92 2.37
N GLU A 64 0.97 -7.40 3.48
CA GLU A 64 2.28 -6.74 3.50
C GLU A 64 3.42 -7.75 3.37
N ILE A 65 3.32 -8.90 4.07
CA ILE A 65 4.27 -10.01 3.92
C ILE A 65 4.30 -10.51 2.47
N TYR A 66 3.13 -10.65 1.84
CA TYR A 66 3.03 -11.03 0.44
C TYR A 66 3.73 -10.03 -0.48
N ALA A 67 3.45 -8.74 -0.34
CA ALA A 67 4.11 -7.70 -1.14
C ALA A 67 5.64 -7.77 -1.01
N ASP A 68 6.14 -8.00 0.20
CA ASP A 68 7.57 -8.10 0.48
C ASP A 68 8.20 -9.32 -0.18
N SER A 69 7.52 -10.47 -0.12
CA SER A 69 7.95 -11.69 -0.81
C SER A 69 7.97 -11.55 -2.33
N ARG A 70 7.16 -10.63 -2.88
CA ARG A 70 7.11 -10.31 -4.32
C ARG A 70 8.07 -9.19 -4.70
N GLY A 71 8.82 -8.64 -3.74
CA GLY A 71 9.86 -7.65 -3.98
C GLY A 71 9.39 -6.20 -3.91
N ALA A 72 8.33 -5.90 -3.16
CA ALA A 72 7.85 -4.53 -2.97
C ALA A 72 8.98 -3.58 -2.57
N SER A 73 9.14 -2.52 -3.36
CA SER A 73 10.21 -1.53 -3.28
C SER A 73 9.72 -0.18 -2.75
N VAL A 74 8.42 0.14 -2.95
CA VAL A 74 7.78 1.39 -2.54
C VAL A 74 6.52 1.10 -1.73
N LYS A 75 6.39 1.72 -0.56
CA LYS A 75 5.19 1.75 0.26
C LYS A 75 4.66 3.18 0.32
N VAL A 76 3.44 3.40 -0.12
CA VAL A 76 2.76 4.69 0.00
C VAL A 76 1.69 4.56 1.08
N VAL A 77 1.76 5.42 2.08
CA VAL A 77 0.79 5.51 3.19
C VAL A 77 0.07 6.83 3.04
N VAL A 78 -1.26 6.78 2.92
CA VAL A 78 -2.11 7.95 2.71
C VAL A 78 -2.96 8.17 3.96
N ASN A 79 -3.01 9.42 4.43
CA ASN A 79 -3.80 9.87 5.58
C ASN A 79 -3.60 8.97 6.82
N ASP A 80 -2.35 8.89 7.30
CA ASP A 80 -2.00 8.17 8.53
C ASP A 80 -2.40 6.67 8.54
N GLY A 81 -2.45 6.06 7.35
CA GLY A 81 -2.76 4.65 7.18
C GLY A 81 -4.24 4.36 6.92
N ASP A 82 -5.05 5.37 6.59
CA ASP A 82 -6.38 5.16 6.02
C ASP A 82 -6.32 4.33 4.74
N TYR A 83 -5.31 4.59 3.92
CA TYR A 83 -4.98 3.75 2.78
C TYR A 83 -3.48 3.44 2.74
N VAL A 84 -3.14 2.20 2.40
CA VAL A 84 -1.75 1.76 2.22
C VAL A 84 -1.64 1.04 0.90
N PHE A 85 -0.61 1.35 0.11
CA PHE A 85 -0.33 0.73 -1.18
C PHE A 85 1.14 0.31 -1.25
N LEU A 86 1.40 -0.90 -1.76
CA LEU A 86 2.75 -1.41 -1.97
C LEU A 86 2.98 -1.70 -3.45
N PHE A 87 4.08 -1.19 -3.98
CA PHE A 87 4.49 -1.31 -5.38
C PHE A 87 5.88 -1.95 -5.49
N ILE A 88 6.17 -2.53 -6.65
CA ILE A 88 7.52 -2.93 -7.07
C ILE A 88 8.13 -1.92 -8.04
#